data_AF-A0A0B7H0J0-F1
#
_entry.id   AF-A0A0B7H0J0-F1
#
_cell.length_a   1.000
_cell.length_b   1.000
_cell.length_c   1.000
_cell.angle_alpha   90.00
_cell.angle_beta   90.00
_cell.angle_gamma   90.00
#
_symmetry.space_group_name_H-M   'P 1'
#
loop_
_entity.id
_entity.type
_entity.pdbx_description
1 polymer ?
#
loop_
_entity_poly.entity_id
_entity_poly.type
_entity_poly.pdbx_seq_one_letter_code
_entity_poly.pdbx_strand_id
1 'polypeptide(L)'
;MFTPKHGLFKILTEADIKPYKIEYYCENRDPDFDRKMHNVLLVYKQLELYFEENKPLQTEEGKNIHVVSYDEKPGIQAIATTSDDLPADETHQCIRRDYEYKRLGTLSLLAGIDLQTGDAIPLVSDSHTSKDYVQFLKNT
;
A
#
# COMPACT_ATOMS: atom_id res chain seq x y z
N MET A 1 11.90 29.70 31.17
CA MET A 1 10.62 30.16 31.75
C MET A 1 9.50 29.43 31.02
N PHE A 2 8.89 28.43 31.65
CA PHE A 2 7.81 27.63 31.05
C PHE A 2 6.45 28.25 31.41
N THR A 3 5.70 28.65 30.39
CA THR A 3 4.33 29.19 30.51
C THR A 3 3.36 28.10 31.01
N PRO A 4 2.33 28.49 31.77
CA PRO A 4 1.44 27.56 32.47
C PRO A 4 0.59 26.81 31.44
N LYS A 5 0.62 25.47 31.47
CA LYS A 5 -0.30 24.63 30.66
C LYS A 5 -1.72 24.89 31.16
N HIS A 6 -2.42 25.77 30.46
CA HIS A 6 -3.80 26.18 30.75
C HIS A 6 -4.71 24.98 31.04
N GLY A 7 -5.59 25.12 32.04
CA GLY A 7 -6.45 24.04 32.56
C GLY A 7 -7.24 23.28 31.48
N LEU A 8 -7.53 23.90 30.34
CA LEU A 8 -8.15 23.24 29.20
C LEU A 8 -7.34 22.06 28.65
N PHE A 9 -6.01 22.19 28.49
CA PHE A 9 -5.17 21.08 28.01
C PHE A 9 -5.20 19.90 28.98
N LYS A 10 -5.22 20.19 30.28
CA LYS A 10 -5.32 19.18 31.34
C LYS A 10 -6.68 18.48 31.32
N ILE A 11 -7.78 19.24 31.24
CA ILE A 11 -9.15 18.72 31.14
C ILE A 11 -9.31 17.82 29.90
N LEU A 12 -8.83 18.27 28.74
CA LEU A 12 -8.91 17.49 27.50
C LEU A 12 -8.07 16.21 27.58
N THR A 13 -6.87 16.28 28.15
CA THR A 13 -6.02 15.10 28.33
C THR A 13 -6.63 14.10 29.32
N GLU A 14 -7.19 14.57 30.43
CA GLU A 14 -7.88 13.73 31.42
C GLU A 14 -9.13 13.06 30.83
N ALA A 15 -9.81 13.72 29.89
CA ALA A 15 -10.94 13.16 29.16
C ALA A 15 -10.56 12.33 27.92
N ASP A 16 -9.25 12.12 27.66
CA ASP A 16 -8.69 11.52 26.45
C ASP A 16 -9.17 12.14 25.12
N ILE A 17 -9.59 13.39 25.15
CA ILE A 17 -10.02 14.14 23.98
C ILE A 17 -8.77 14.76 23.34
N LYS A 18 -8.52 14.41 22.07
CA LYS A 18 -7.39 14.93 21.28
C LYS A 18 -7.92 15.74 20.09
N PRO A 19 -8.24 17.05 20.25
CA PRO A 19 -8.86 17.85 19.18
C PRO A 19 -8.00 18.00 17.92
N TYR A 20 -6.69 17.79 18.05
CA TYR A 20 -5.73 17.80 16.94
C TYR A 20 -5.62 16.45 16.22
N LYS A 21 -6.20 15.38 16.78
CA LYS A 21 -6.14 14.04 16.21
C LYS A 21 -7.39 13.83 15.35
N ILE A 22 -7.19 13.70 14.05
CA ILE A 22 -8.22 13.29 13.10
C ILE A 22 -7.95 11.83 12.77
N GLU A 23 -8.95 10.97 12.97
CA GLU A 23 -8.89 9.56 12.60
C GLU A 23 -9.82 9.32 11.41
N TYR A 24 -9.34 8.53 10.46
CA TYR A 24 -10.13 8.04 9.36
C TYR A 24 -10.70 6.67 9.74
N TYR A 25 -11.96 6.43 9.41
CA TYR A 25 -12.60 5.13 9.56
C TYR A 25 -13.16 4.69 8.19
N CYS A 26 -13.22 3.38 7.99
CA CYS A 26 -13.90 2.81 6.84
C CYS A 26 -15.36 2.60 7.22
N GLU A 27 -16.28 3.24 6.49
CA GLU A 27 -17.71 3.05 6.68
C GLU A 27 -18.16 1.81 5.93
N ASN A 28 -18.79 0.86 6.63
CA ASN A 28 -19.43 -0.27 5.96
C ASN A 28 -20.72 0.21 5.27
N ARG A 29 -20.65 0.31 3.94
CA ARG A 29 -21.76 0.74 3.08
C ARG A 29 -22.47 -0.42 2.37
N ASP A 30 -22.01 -1.65 2.58
CA ASP A 30 -22.47 -2.81 1.84
C ASP A 30 -23.39 -3.67 2.73
N PRO A 31 -24.70 -3.76 2.43
CA PRO A 31 -25.61 -4.61 3.19
C PRO A 31 -25.22 -6.08 3.23
N ASP A 32 -24.45 -6.53 2.23
CA ASP A 32 -23.97 -7.92 2.09
C ASP A 32 -22.53 -8.12 2.61
N PHE A 33 -21.96 -7.15 3.33
CA PHE A 33 -20.56 -7.16 3.72
C PHE A 33 -20.10 -8.47 4.36
N ASP A 34 -20.84 -8.97 5.36
CA ASP A 34 -20.46 -10.19 6.09
C ASP A 34 -20.36 -11.40 5.17
N ARG A 35 -21.31 -11.52 4.24
CA ARG A 35 -21.34 -12.61 3.25
C ARG A 35 -20.14 -12.53 2.30
N LYS A 36 -19.81 -11.33 1.81
CA LYS A 36 -18.67 -11.13 0.90
C LYS A 36 -17.33 -11.32 1.62
N MET A 37 -17.22 -10.81 2.84
CA MET A 37 -16.06 -11.01 3.70
C MET A 37 -15.80 -12.50 3.92
N HIS A 38 -16.85 -13.28 4.22
CA HIS A 38 -16.72 -14.73 4.39
C HIS A 38 -16.11 -15.42 3.16
N ASN A 39 -16.56 -15.05 1.96
CA ASN A 39 -16.00 -15.60 0.72
C ASN A 39 -14.52 -15.26 0.53
N VAL A 40 -14.11 -14.03 0.89
CA VAL A 40 -12.70 -13.63 0.83
C VAL A 40 -11.86 -14.41 1.85
N LEU A 41 -12.34 -14.55 3.08
CA LEU A 41 -11.64 -15.31 4.12
C LEU A 41 -11.49 -16.80 3.78
N LEU A 42 -12.44 -17.37 3.04
CA LEU A 42 -12.34 -18.76 2.57
C LEU A 42 -11.11 -18.98 1.68
N VAL A 43 -10.77 -18.02 0.81
CA VAL A 43 -9.57 -18.09 -0.04
C VAL A 43 -8.31 -18.16 0.81
N TYR A 44 -8.20 -17.34 1.84
CA TYR A 44 -7.07 -17.37 2.77
C TYR A 44 -7.02 -18.66 3.60
N LYS A 45 -8.17 -19.19 4.02
CA LYS A 45 -8.23 -20.46 4.75
C LYS A 45 -7.77 -21.64 3.88
N GLN A 46 -8.12 -21.62 2.59
CA GLN A 46 -7.64 -22.62 1.64
C GLN A 46 -6.12 -22.55 1.46
N LEU A 47 -5.54 -21.35 1.37
CA LEU A 47 -4.09 -21.15 1.34
C LEU A 47 -3.40 -21.68 2.61
N GLU A 48 -3.97 -21.44 3.78
CA GLU A 48 -3.45 -22.00 5.04
C GLU A 48 -3.38 -23.54 4.98
N LEU A 49 -4.46 -24.19 4.52
CA LEU A 49 -4.52 -25.64 4.33
C LEU A 49 -3.51 -26.15 3.28
N TYR A 50 -3.30 -25.37 2.20
CA TYR A 50 -2.28 -25.67 1.19
C TYR A 50 -0.89 -25.77 1.84
N PHE A 51 -0.54 -24.83 2.73
CA PHE A 51 0.74 -24.82 3.43
C PHE A 51 0.84 -25.93 4.48
N GLU A 52 -0.24 -26.23 5.21
CA GLU A 52 -0.26 -27.26 6.26
C GLU A 52 -0.18 -28.68 5.67
N GLU A 53 -0.98 -28.96 4.64
CA GLU A 53 -1.12 -30.30 4.08
C GLU A 53 -0.18 -30.56 2.89
N ASN A 54 0.49 -29.51 2.39
CA ASN A 54 1.33 -29.54 1.20
C ASN A 54 0.60 -30.13 -0.03
N LYS A 55 -0.72 -29.86 -0.11
CA LYS A 55 -1.59 -30.30 -1.20
C LYS A 55 -1.87 -29.13 -2.14
N PRO A 56 -1.80 -29.32 -3.47
CA PRO A 56 -2.09 -28.25 -4.41
C PRO A 56 -3.54 -27.78 -4.28
N LEU A 57 -3.74 -26.46 -4.33
CA LEU A 57 -5.08 -25.90 -4.48
C LEU A 57 -5.59 -26.27 -5.87
N GLN A 58 -6.72 -26.96 -5.94
CA GLN A 58 -7.30 -27.41 -7.19
C GLN A 58 -8.80 -27.14 -7.24
N THR A 59 -9.30 -26.84 -8.44
CA THR A 59 -10.75 -26.82 -8.73
C THR A 59 -11.31 -28.24 -8.68
N GLU A 60 -12.63 -28.39 -8.68
CA GLU A 60 -13.29 -29.70 -8.83
C GLU A 60 -12.85 -30.46 -10.11
N GLU A 61 -12.47 -29.74 -11.16
CA GLU A 61 -11.93 -30.29 -12.42
C GLU A 61 -10.43 -30.66 -12.36
N GLY A 62 -9.78 -30.54 -11.20
CA GLY A 62 -8.36 -30.84 -11.01
C GLY A 62 -7.37 -29.80 -11.55
N LYS A 63 -7.84 -28.62 -11.96
CA LYS A 63 -6.95 -27.50 -12.39
C LYS A 63 -6.33 -26.84 -11.16
N ASN A 64 -5.02 -26.60 -11.22
CA ASN A 64 -4.31 -25.87 -10.17
C ASN A 64 -4.81 -24.43 -10.06
N ILE A 65 -4.93 -23.95 -8.82
CA ILE A 65 -5.34 -22.59 -8.47
C ILE A 65 -4.11 -21.85 -7.98
N HIS A 66 -3.83 -20.71 -8.62
CA HIS A 66 -2.84 -19.73 -8.19
C HIS A 66 -3.57 -18.55 -7.55
N VAL A 67 -3.11 -18.08 -6.39
CA VAL A 67 -3.78 -17.01 -5.64
C VAL A 67 -2.84 -15.84 -5.54
N VAL A 68 -3.24 -14.74 -6.16
CA VAL A 68 -2.45 -13.51 -6.19
C VAL A 68 -3.23 -12.40 -5.52
N SER A 69 -2.60 -11.75 -4.53
CA SER A 69 -3.10 -10.49 -3.99
C SER A 69 -2.58 -9.36 -4.85
N TYR A 70 -3.45 -8.45 -5.25
CA TYR A 70 -3.17 -7.42 -6.24
C TYR A 70 -3.66 -6.06 -5.76
N ASP A 71 -2.85 -5.02 -5.97
CA ASP A 71 -3.24 -3.63 -5.73
C ASP A 71 -2.59 -2.71 -6.77
N GLU A 72 -3.23 -1.57 -6.98
CA GLU A 72 -2.77 -0.54 -7.91
C GLU A 72 -2.54 0.77 -7.18
N LYS A 73 -1.41 1.39 -7.46
CA LYS A 73 -1.12 2.76 -7.08
C LYS A 73 -1.00 3.62 -8.34
N PRO A 74 -2.13 4.11 -8.89
CA PRO A 74 -2.11 5.01 -10.04
C PRO A 74 -1.66 6.42 -9.65
N GLY A 75 -1.17 7.18 -10.62
CA GLY A 75 -0.90 8.62 -10.45
C GLY A 75 0.31 8.95 -9.57
N ILE A 76 1.28 8.04 -9.45
CA ILE A 76 2.54 8.28 -8.75
C ILE A 76 3.29 9.38 -9.51
N GLN A 77 3.45 10.54 -8.88
CA GLN A 77 4.19 11.63 -9.51
C GLN A 77 5.69 11.34 -9.48
N ALA A 78 6.30 11.19 -10.66
CA ALA A 78 7.74 11.07 -10.78
C ALA A 78 8.37 12.46 -10.58
N ILE A 79 9.30 12.56 -9.63
CA ILE A 79 10.02 13.78 -9.28
C ILE A 79 11.52 13.58 -9.44
N ALA A 80 12.19 14.59 -9.98
CA ALA A 80 13.64 14.68 -10.01
C ALA A 80 14.06 16.04 -9.45
N THR A 81 15.26 16.13 -8.88
CA THR A 81 15.82 17.41 -8.46
C THR A 81 16.22 18.23 -9.68
N THR A 82 16.18 19.56 -9.54
CA THR A 82 16.67 20.49 -10.56
C THR A 82 18.18 20.47 -10.68
N SER A 83 18.87 20.16 -9.59
CA SER A 83 20.31 20.18 -9.41
C SER A 83 20.80 18.89 -8.72
N ASP A 84 22.10 18.58 -8.85
CA ASP A 84 22.71 17.45 -8.14
C ASP A 84 22.77 17.69 -6.63
N ASP A 85 22.72 16.60 -5.86
CA ASP A 85 22.92 16.65 -4.41
C ASP A 85 24.36 17.13 -4.10
N LEU A 86 24.48 18.11 -3.20
CA LEU A 86 25.78 18.58 -2.72
C LEU A 86 26.28 17.65 -1.61
N PRO A 87 27.51 17.11 -1.69
CA PRO A 87 28.07 16.28 -0.64
C PRO A 87 28.29 17.08 0.65
N ALA A 88 28.41 16.38 1.77
CA ALA A 88 28.81 17.00 3.03
C ALA A 88 30.24 17.58 2.92
N ASP A 89 30.47 18.71 3.57
CA ASP A 89 31.76 19.40 3.62
C ASP A 89 32.06 19.89 5.06
N GLU A 90 33.18 20.60 5.24
CA GLU A 90 33.61 21.12 6.53
C GLU A 90 32.59 22.09 7.18
N THR A 91 31.74 22.72 6.37
CA THR A 91 30.72 23.69 6.79
C THR A 91 29.32 23.10 6.89
N HIS A 92 29.03 22.02 6.17
CA HIS A 92 27.73 21.36 6.11
C HIS A 92 27.87 19.85 6.33
N GLN A 93 27.46 19.37 7.51
CA GLN A 93 27.66 17.98 7.96
C GLN A 93 26.73 16.94 7.29
N CYS A 94 25.92 17.33 6.32
CA CYS A 94 24.99 16.43 5.64
C CYS A 94 24.91 16.71 4.14
N ILE A 95 24.45 15.72 3.38
CA ILE A 95 24.10 15.90 1.96
C ILE A 95 22.98 16.94 1.88
N ARG A 96 23.18 17.95 1.02
CA ARG A 96 22.20 19.00 0.80
C ARG A 96 21.56 18.81 -0.56
N ARG A 97 20.25 18.60 -0.55
CA ARG A 97 19.41 18.48 -1.73
C ARG A 97 18.74 19.82 -2.05
N ASP A 98 18.69 20.17 -3.32
CA ASP A 98 17.94 21.32 -3.81
C ASP A 98 16.44 21.17 -3.47
N TYR A 99 15.80 22.26 -3.05
CA TYR A 99 14.37 22.25 -2.74
C TYR A 99 13.51 22.26 -4.01
N GLU A 100 14.04 22.80 -5.11
CA GLU A 100 13.36 22.80 -6.39
C GLU A 100 13.34 21.40 -7.03
N TYR A 101 12.22 21.06 -7.67
CA TYR A 101 12.04 19.76 -8.33
C TYR A 101 11.36 19.91 -9.69
N LYS A 102 11.74 19.03 -10.61
CA LYS A 102 11.12 18.86 -11.92
C LYS A 102 10.07 17.75 -11.84
N ARG A 103 8.88 18.02 -12.39
CA ARG A 103 7.81 17.02 -12.54
C ARG A 103 8.03 16.26 -13.83
N LEU A 104 8.23 14.95 -13.74
CA LEU A 104 8.47 14.08 -14.90
C LEU A 104 7.20 13.38 -15.40
N GLY A 105 6.03 13.81 -14.92
CA GLY A 105 4.75 13.18 -15.22
C GLY A 105 4.28 12.24 -14.10
N THR A 106 3.34 11.38 -14.43
CA THR A 106 2.71 10.42 -13.51
C THR A 106 2.86 9.01 -14.05
N LEU A 107 3.18 8.07 -13.16
CA LEU A 107 3.27 6.65 -13.45
C LEU A 107 2.19 5.89 -12.68
N SER A 108 1.87 4.70 -13.16
CA SER A 108 1.04 3.72 -12.45
C SER A 108 1.88 2.54 -12.04
N LEU A 109 1.82 2.18 -10.76
CA LEU A 109 2.37 0.93 -10.27
C LEU A 109 1.23 -0.07 -10.11
N LEU A 110 1.32 -1.17 -10.85
CA LEU A 110 0.50 -2.35 -10.67
C LEU A 110 1.38 -3.37 -9.93
N ALA A 111 0.96 -3.82 -8.77
CA ALA A 111 1.74 -4.74 -7.96
C ALA A 111 0.87 -5.90 -7.48
N GLY A 112 1.41 -7.10 -7.57
CA GLY A 112 0.84 -8.25 -6.89
C GLY A 112 1.87 -9.03 -6.10
N ILE A 113 1.38 -9.93 -5.26
CA ILE A 113 2.17 -10.93 -4.56
C ILE A 113 1.53 -12.29 -4.79
N ASP A 114 2.32 -13.24 -5.29
CA ASP A 114 1.93 -14.64 -5.30
C ASP A 114 1.86 -15.12 -3.85
N LEU A 115 0.68 -15.51 -3.39
CA LEU A 115 0.49 -15.88 -1.99
C LEU A 115 1.00 -17.28 -1.67
N GLN A 116 1.24 -18.12 -2.67
CA GLN A 116 1.85 -19.43 -2.49
C GLN A 116 3.38 -19.35 -2.38
N THR A 117 4.03 -18.52 -3.20
CA THR A 117 5.50 -18.39 -3.20
C THR A 117 6.02 -17.23 -2.35
N GLY A 118 5.20 -16.19 -2.16
CA GLY A 118 5.58 -14.92 -1.55
C GLY A 118 6.30 -13.96 -2.50
N ASP A 119 6.39 -14.27 -3.79
CA ASP A 119 7.10 -13.44 -4.76
C ASP A 119 6.27 -12.21 -5.16
N ALA A 120 6.94 -11.06 -5.20
CA ALA A 120 6.35 -9.81 -5.68
C ALA A 120 6.42 -9.73 -7.21
N ILE A 121 5.32 -9.31 -7.83
CA ILE A 121 5.16 -9.14 -9.27
C ILE A 121 4.92 -7.65 -9.53
N PRO A 122 5.95 -6.87 -9.92
CA PRO A 122 5.78 -5.46 -10.21
C PRO A 122 5.57 -5.20 -11.71
N LEU A 123 4.70 -4.22 -12.02
CA LEU A 123 4.59 -3.64 -13.35
C LEU A 123 4.44 -2.11 -13.21
N VAL A 124 5.38 -1.37 -13.80
CA VAL A 124 5.30 0.09 -13.92
C VAL A 124 4.83 0.42 -15.32
N SER A 125 3.79 1.25 -15.43
CA SER A 125 3.26 1.73 -16.71
C SER A 125 3.15 3.25 -16.72
N ASP A 126 3.34 3.83 -17.91
CA ASP A 126 3.08 5.25 -18.19
C ASP A 126 1.58 5.54 -18.34
N SER A 127 0.74 4.51 -18.35
CA SER A 127 -0.72 4.61 -18.41
C SER A 127 -1.43 3.86 -17.27
N HIS A 128 -2.75 4.00 -17.20
CA HIS A 128 -3.62 3.24 -16.30
C HIS A 128 -4.85 2.78 -17.08
N THR A 129 -4.69 1.66 -17.78
CA THR A 129 -5.69 1.10 -18.69
C THR A 129 -5.88 -0.40 -18.45
N SER A 130 -6.99 -0.95 -18.93
CA SER A 130 -7.21 -2.40 -18.89
C SER A 130 -6.14 -3.21 -19.64
N LYS A 131 -5.43 -2.60 -20.59
CA LYS A 131 -4.28 -3.24 -21.27
C LYS A 131 -3.10 -3.44 -20.32
N ASP A 132 -2.88 -2.51 -19.41
CA ASP A 132 -1.84 -2.61 -18.38
C ASP A 132 -2.16 -3.77 -17.43
N TYR A 133 -3.43 -3.92 -17.04
CA TYR A 133 -3.89 -5.05 -16.23
C TYR A 133 -3.75 -6.40 -16.95
N VAL A 134 -4.14 -6.48 -18.23
CA VAL A 134 -3.95 -7.71 -19.01
C VAL A 134 -2.46 -8.04 -19.17
N GLN A 135 -1.60 -7.03 -19.31
CA GLN A 135 -0.15 -7.22 -19.36
C GLN A 135 0.39 -7.71 -18.02
N PHE A 136 -0.11 -7.19 -16.90
CA PHE A 136 0.20 -7.68 -15.57
C PHE A 136 -0.13 -9.17 -15.42
N LEU A 137 -1.35 -9.58 -15.81
CA LEU A 137 -1.80 -10.97 -15.72
C LEU A 137 -0.97 -11.95 -16.56
N LYS A 138 -0.32 -11.50 -17.64
CA LYS A 138 0.58 -12.34 -18.44
C LYS A 138 1.93 -12.60 -17.75
N ASN A 139 2.28 -11.74 -16.80
CA ASN A 139 3.49 -11.85 -16.01
C ASN A 139 3.23 -12.54 -14.66
N THR A 140 1.99 -12.95 -14.42
CA THR A 140 1.52 -13.64 -13.21
C THR A 140 1.51 -15.15 -13.44
#